data_AF-A0A3D9AFR1-F1
#
_entry.id   AF-A0A3D9AFR1-F1
#
_cell.length_a   1.000
_cell.length_b   1.000
_cell.length_c   1.000
_cell.angle_alpha   90.00
_cell.angle_beta   90.00
_cell.angle_gamma   90.00
#
_symmetry.space_group_name_H-M   'P 1'
#
loop_
_entity.id
_entity.type
_entity.pdbx_description
1 polymer ?
#
loop_
_entity_poly.entity_id
_entity_poly.type
_entity_poly.pdbx_seq_one_letter_code
_entity_poly.pdbx_strand_id
1 'polypeptide(L)'
;MIPLKIDYEKLYQELENQGKKLTGLFELQYPIYCVHATISDITPDPLDYLDVFIIDIIRTNNTLLPITIGSFLGVSKDIIEMRINILKGESLVEENESGLQVSDLGYNIFFNKVAERIHIISYLLF
;
A
#
# COMPACT_ATOMS: atom_id res chain seq x y z
N MET A 1 -12.53 -21.54 1.93
CA MET A 1 -12.13 -22.14 0.64
C MET A 1 -13.08 -23.29 0.37
N ILE A 2 -14.00 -23.14 -0.59
CA ILE A 2 -14.95 -24.21 -0.93
C ILE A 2 -14.18 -25.16 -1.85
N PRO A 3 -13.96 -26.43 -1.47
CA PRO A 3 -13.33 -27.37 -2.39
C PRO A 3 -14.25 -27.54 -3.60
N LEU A 4 -13.76 -27.21 -4.79
CA LEU A 4 -14.36 -27.60 -6.06
C LEU A 4 -14.32 -29.14 -6.11
N LYS A 5 -15.40 -29.77 -5.64
CA LYS A 5 -15.52 -31.22 -5.63
C LYS A 5 -15.99 -31.65 -7.02
N ILE A 6 -15.05 -31.95 -7.90
CA ILE A 6 -15.34 -32.52 -9.21
C ILE A 6 -15.82 -33.96 -8.98
N ASP A 7 -17.00 -34.29 -9.53
CA ASP A 7 -17.52 -35.66 -9.54
C ASP A 7 -16.91 -36.43 -10.71
N TYR A 8 -15.87 -37.19 -10.40
CA TYR A 8 -15.08 -37.92 -11.39
C TYR A 8 -15.86 -39.05 -12.08
N GLU A 9 -16.85 -39.65 -11.41
CA GLU A 9 -17.66 -40.72 -11.99
C GLU A 9 -18.56 -40.16 -13.09
N LYS A 10 -19.18 -39.01 -12.84
CA LYS A 10 -20.00 -38.32 -13.83
C LYS A 10 -19.18 -37.91 -15.05
N LEU A 11 -17.99 -37.34 -14.84
CA LEU A 11 -17.08 -36.94 -15.93
C LEU A 11 -16.66 -38.14 -16.79
N TYR A 12 -16.37 -39.28 -16.16
CA TYR A 12 -15.99 -40.49 -16.87
C TYR A 12 -17.14 -41.01 -17.75
N GLN A 13 -18.36 -41.08 -17.21
CA GLN A 13 -19.55 -41.53 -17.94
C GLN A 13 -19.88 -40.62 -19.13
N GLU A 14 -19.75 -39.30 -18.98
CA GLU A 14 -19.98 -38.35 -20.08
C GLU A 14 -18.97 -38.53 -21.22
N LEU A 15 -17.70 -38.78 -20.91
CA LEU A 15 -16.66 -39.03 -21.91
C LEU A 15 -16.86 -40.37 -22.62
N GLU A 16 -17.25 -41.41 -21.87
CA GLU A 16 -17.56 -42.72 -22.43
C GLU A 16 -18.77 -42.69 -23.37
N ASN A 17 -19.82 -41.95 -23.01
CA ASN A 17 -20.99 -41.71 -23.87
C ASN A 17 -20.63 -40.95 -25.17
N GLN A 18 -19.52 -40.21 -25.19
CA GLN A 18 -18.98 -39.56 -26.37
C GLN A 18 -17.99 -40.44 -27.16
N GLY A 19 -17.83 -41.72 -26.78
CA GLY A 19 -16.88 -42.64 -27.40
C GLY A 19 -15.41 -42.31 -27.09
N LYS A 20 -15.14 -41.48 -26.07
CA LYS A 20 -13.80 -41.08 -25.65
C LYS A 20 -13.41 -41.84 -24.38
N LYS A 21 -12.12 -42.14 -24.22
CA LYS A 21 -11.60 -42.81 -23.03
C LYS A 21 -10.68 -41.88 -22.25
N LEU A 22 -10.98 -41.68 -20.97
CA LEU A 22 -10.10 -40.97 -20.04
C LEU A 22 -8.88 -41.84 -19.74
N THR A 23 -7.69 -41.39 -20.14
CA THR A 23 -6.44 -42.14 -19.95
C THR A 23 -5.61 -41.64 -18.76
N GLY A 24 -5.85 -40.42 -18.30
CA GLY A 24 -5.20 -39.84 -17.15
C GLY A 24 -5.85 -38.53 -16.73
N LEU A 25 -5.85 -38.27 -15.44
CA LEU A 25 -6.33 -37.02 -14.84
C LEU A 25 -5.26 -36.56 -13.84
N PHE A 26 -4.90 -35.28 -13.91
CA PHE A 26 -4.02 -34.66 -12.93
C PHE A 26 -4.68 -33.39 -12.39
N GLU A 27 -4.70 -33.27 -11.06
CA GLU A 27 -5.13 -32.08 -10.36
C GLU A 27 -3.87 -31.32 -9.91
N LEU A 28 -3.71 -30.09 -10.39
CA LEU A 28 -2.68 -29.18 -9.91
C LEU A 28 -3.32 -28.22 -8.92
N GLN A 29 -3.15 -28.47 -7.63
CA GLN A 29 -3.40 -27.45 -6.62
C GLN A 29 -2.22 -26.48 -6.63
N TYR A 30 -2.37 -25.37 -7.35
CA TYR A 30 -1.40 -24.28 -7.27
C TYR A 30 -1.56 -23.59 -5.91
N PRO A 31 -0.52 -23.55 -5.06
CA PRO A 31 -0.54 -22.63 -3.94
C PRO A 31 -0.55 -21.21 -4.51
N ILE A 32 -1.58 -20.43 -4.18
CA ILE A 32 -1.54 -18.98 -4.38
C ILE A 32 -0.48 -18.48 -3.41
N TYR A 33 0.72 -18.24 -3.91
CA TYR A 33 1.73 -17.51 -3.16
C TYR A 33 1.29 -16.05 -3.14
N CYS A 34 0.88 -15.55 -1.97
CA CYS A 34 0.76 -14.12 -1.76
C CYS A 34 2.17 -13.52 -1.92
N VAL A 35 2.49 -13.00 -3.11
CA VAL A 35 3.74 -12.28 -3.31
C VAL A 35 3.56 -10.92 -2.63
N HIS A 36 4.05 -10.81 -1.41
CA HIS A 36 4.19 -9.51 -0.76
C HIS A 36 5.36 -8.80 -1.44
N ALA A 37 5.05 -7.93 -2.40
CA ALA A 37 6.04 -7.10 -3.06
C ALA A 37 5.94 -5.68 -2.49
N THR A 38 7.02 -5.25 -1.84
CA THR A 38 7.25 -3.84 -1.55
C THR A 38 7.88 -3.21 -2.78
N ILE A 39 7.18 -2.28 -3.41
CA ILE A 39 7.66 -1.57 -4.60
C ILE A 39 8.06 -0.16 -4.16
N SER A 40 9.25 0.25 -4.57
CA SER A 40 9.71 1.63 -4.47
C SER A 40 9.47 2.32 -5.81
N ASP A 41 8.74 3.43 -5.80
CA ASP A 41 8.38 4.20 -6.98
C ASP A 41 8.72 5.68 -6.78
N ILE A 42 9.11 6.36 -7.86
CA ILE A 42 9.39 7.81 -7.89
C ILE A 42 8.28 8.58 -8.62
N THR A 43 7.26 7.89 -9.11
CA THR A 43 6.11 8.51 -9.78
C THR A 43 5.37 9.43 -8.80
N PRO A 44 5.10 10.70 -9.18
CA PRO A 44 4.42 11.64 -8.29
C PRO A 44 3.03 11.14 -7.87
N ASP A 45 2.76 11.16 -6.57
CA ASP A 45 1.44 10.86 -6.02
C ASP A 45 0.55 12.12 -6.10
N PRO A 46 -0.72 12.02 -6.54
CA PRO A 46 -1.62 13.17 -6.62
C PRO A 46 -1.79 13.95 -5.31
N LEU A 47 -1.58 13.29 -4.17
CA LEU A 47 -1.66 13.86 -2.82
C LEU A 47 -0.32 14.40 -2.32
N ASP A 48 0.75 14.37 -3.11
CA ASP A 48 2.04 14.97 -2.74
C ASP A 48 1.92 16.46 -2.39
N TYR A 49 1.03 17.18 -3.08
CA TYR A 49 0.75 18.57 -2.74
C TYR A 49 0.22 18.73 -1.32
N LEU A 50 -0.64 17.82 -0.86
CA LEU A 50 -1.15 17.83 0.52
C LEU A 50 0.00 17.58 1.50
N ASP A 51 0.91 16.66 1.17
CA ASP A 51 2.05 16.35 2.03
C ASP A 51 3.00 17.54 2.19
N VAL A 52 3.23 18.32 1.13
CA VAL A 52 4.00 19.56 1.22
C VAL A 52 3.41 20.49 2.29
N PHE A 53 2.09 20.70 2.29
CA PHE A 53 1.44 21.53 3.30
C PHE A 53 1.52 20.94 4.71
N ILE A 54 1.36 19.61 4.84
CA ILE A 54 1.52 18.92 6.13
C ILE A 54 2.95 19.12 6.67
N ILE A 55 3.96 18.95 5.82
CA ILE A 55 5.37 19.14 6.16
C ILE A 55 5.67 20.59 6.56
N ASP A 56 5.13 21.57 5.84
CA ASP A 56 5.25 23.00 6.20
C ASP A 56 4.63 23.31 7.56
N ILE A 57 3.49 22.70 7.88
CA ILE A 57 2.83 22.84 9.19
C ILE A 57 3.66 22.20 10.28
N ILE A 58 4.13 20.96 10.10
CA ILE A 58 4.99 20.26 11.08
C ILE A 58 6.25 21.05 11.37
N ARG A 59 6.89 21.61 10.33
CA ARG A 59 8.07 22.47 10.48
C ARG A 59 7.78 23.71 11.32
N THR A 60 6.60 24.30 11.16
CA THR A 60 6.22 25.55 11.83
C THR A 60 5.72 25.30 13.25
N ASN A 61 5.02 24.19 13.47
CA ASN A 61 4.50 23.77 14.77
C ASN A 61 4.37 22.23 14.81
N ASN A 62 5.27 21.61 15.57
CA ASN A 62 5.39 20.17 15.74
C ASN A 62 4.37 19.54 16.71
N THR A 63 3.61 20.35 17.44
CA THR A 63 2.66 19.87 18.47
C THR A 63 1.20 19.84 18.01
N LEU A 64 0.93 20.25 16.77
CA LEU A 64 -0.44 20.29 16.26
C LEU A 64 -1.03 18.89 16.11
N LEU A 65 -2.25 18.73 16.62
CA LEU A 65 -3.00 17.49 16.46
C LEU A 65 -3.47 17.33 15.00
N PRO A 66 -3.54 16.09 14.47
CA PRO A 66 -4.01 15.84 13.11
C PRO A 66 -5.37 16.45 12.78
N ILE A 67 -6.28 16.53 13.76
CA ILE A 67 -7.60 17.16 13.59
C ILE A 67 -7.51 18.67 13.35
N THR A 68 -6.56 19.35 13.97
CA THR A 68 -6.33 20.78 13.81
C THR A 68 -5.71 21.06 12.45
N ILE A 69 -4.75 20.23 12.04
CA ILE A 69 -4.16 20.27 10.69
C ILE A 69 -5.25 20.07 9.63
N GLY A 70 -6.11 19.06 9.82
CA GLY A 70 -7.24 18.80 8.92
C GLY A 70 -8.19 20.00 8.81
N SER A 71 -8.47 20.66 9.94
CA SER A 71 -9.31 21.86 9.97
C SER A 71 -8.69 23.04 9.20
N PHE A 72 -7.37 23.22 9.25
CA PHE A 72 -6.68 24.25 8.46
C PHE A 72 -6.69 23.96 6.96
N LEU A 73 -6.54 22.70 6.59
CA LEU A 73 -6.44 22.28 5.19
C LEU A 73 -7.79 21.96 4.55
N GLY A 74 -8.88 21.95 5.33
CA GLY A 74 -10.22 21.58 4.85
C GLY A 74 -10.36 20.08 4.56
N VAL A 75 -9.61 19.24 5.27
CA VAL A 75 -9.53 17.79 5.05
C VAL A 75 -9.89 17.05 6.33
N SER A 76 -10.44 15.84 6.23
CA SER A 76 -10.76 15.02 7.40
C SER A 76 -9.49 14.63 8.18
N LYS A 77 -9.65 14.48 9.50
CA LYS A 77 -8.60 14.00 10.41
C LYS A 77 -7.95 12.71 9.91
N ASP A 78 -8.78 11.75 9.48
CA ASP A 78 -8.32 10.41 9.07
C ASP A 78 -7.37 10.47 7.86
N ILE A 79 -7.61 11.38 6.92
CA ILE A 79 -6.71 11.57 5.77
C ILE A 79 -5.37 12.15 6.24
N ILE A 80 -5.39 13.12 7.15
CA ILE A 80 -4.14 13.68 7.70
C ILE A 80 -3.33 12.62 8.45
N GLU A 81 -3.99 11.81 9.29
CA GLU A 81 -3.32 10.71 10.00
C GLU A 81 -2.74 9.68 9.02
N MET A 82 -3.50 9.32 7.98
CA MET A 82 -3.01 8.44 6.93
C MET A 82 -1.76 9.00 6.25
N ARG A 83 -1.77 10.29 5.86
CA ARG A 83 -0.61 10.92 5.20
C ARG A 83 0.60 11.04 6.14
N ILE A 84 0.41 11.40 7.41
CA ILE A 84 1.49 11.42 8.40
C ILE A 84 2.11 10.03 8.55
N ASN A 85 1.30 8.96 8.60
CA ASN A 85 1.80 7.60 8.70
C ASN A 85 2.59 7.18 7.46
N ILE A 86 2.18 7.59 6.26
CA ILE A 86 2.95 7.38 5.03
C ILE A 86 4.30 8.10 5.12
N LEU A 87 4.31 9.38 5.49
CA LEU A 87 5.53 10.17 5.66
C LEU A 87 6.48 9.57 6.71
N LYS A 88 5.94 9.00 7.80
CA LYS A 88 6.72 8.25 8.79
C LYS A 88 7.28 6.95 8.20
N GLY A 89 6.47 6.21 7.44
CA GLY A 89 6.90 4.98 6.75
C GLY A 89 8.02 5.22 5.72
N GLU A 90 8.01 6.38 5.08
CA GLU A 90 9.05 6.84 4.15
C GLU A 90 10.26 7.49 4.86
N SER A 91 10.30 7.50 6.20
CA SER A 91 11.36 8.13 7.00
C SER A 91 11.54 9.63 6.74
N LEU A 92 10.48 10.33 6.31
CA LEU A 92 10.46 11.78 6.03
C LEU A 92 10.02 12.59 7.25
N VAL A 93 9.26 11.96 8.14
CA VAL A 93 8.80 12.51 9.42
C VAL A 93 9.10 11.52 10.53
N GLU A 94 9.54 12.02 11.67
CA GLU A 94 9.83 11.27 12.88
C GLU A 94 9.00 11.83 14.04
N GLU A 95 8.84 11.02 15.09
CA GLU A 95 8.16 11.42 16.31
C GLU A 95 9.16 11.47 17.45
N ASN A 96 9.25 12.62 18.12
CA ASN A 96 10.12 12.85 19.27
C ASN A 96 9.26 13.17 20.51
N GLU A 97 9.89 13.35 21.67
CA GLU A 97 9.18 13.72 22.92
C GLU A 97 8.41 15.05 22.83
N SER A 98 8.75 15.90 21.85
CA SER A 98 8.16 17.21 21.61
C SER A 98 7.11 17.23 20.48
N GLY A 99 6.80 16.08 19.87
CA GLY A 99 5.85 15.95 18.77
C GLY A 99 6.48 15.48 17.45
N LEU A 100 5.93 15.93 16.32
CA LEU A 100 6.36 15.51 14.99
C LEU A 100 7.52 16.37 14.47
N GLN A 101 8.55 15.75 13.91
CA GLN A 101 9.69 16.47 13.34
C GLN A 101 9.98 15.98 11.92
N VAL A 102 10.34 16.90 11.03
CA VAL A 102 10.81 16.55 9.68
C VAL A 102 12.25 16.03 9.78
N SER A 103 12.52 14.86 9.21
CA SER A 103 13.87 14.26 9.22
C SER A 103 14.82 14.99 8.25
N ASP A 104 16.13 14.72 8.34
CA ASP A 104 17.12 15.27 7.41
C ASP A 104 16.80 14.90 5.95
N LEU A 105 16.31 13.68 5.72
CA LEU A 105 15.87 13.22 4.41
C LEU A 105 14.65 14.04 3.93
N GLY A 106 13.67 14.25 4.81
CA GLY A 106 12.52 15.12 4.54
C GLY A 106 12.95 16.54 4.18
N TYR A 107 13.92 17.11 4.89
CA TYR A 107 14.48 18.42 4.56
C TYR A 107 15.11 18.47 3.17
N ASN A 108 15.87 17.44 2.82
CA ASN A 108 16.53 17.35 1.53
C ASN A 108 15.56 17.23 0.36
N ILE A 109 14.42 16.56 0.57
CA ILE A 109 13.38 16.38 -0.45
C ILE A 109 12.51 17.63 -0.58
N PHE A 110 11.90 18.10 0.52
CA PHE A 110 10.86 19.13 0.47
C PHE A 110 11.40 20.56 0.43
N PHE A 111 12.56 20.83 1.04
CA PHE A 111 13.08 22.19 1.20
C PHE A 111 14.35 22.44 0.37
N ASN A 112 15.34 21.55 0.46
CA ASN A 112 16.60 21.74 -0.24
C ASN A 112 16.53 21.26 -1.71
N LYS A 113 15.56 20.40 -2.04
CA LYS A 113 15.37 19.79 -3.37
C LYS A 113 16.64 19.09 -3.91
N VAL A 114 17.36 18.43 -3.01
CA VAL A 114 18.62 17.71 -3.29
C VAL A 114 18.38 16.23 -3.56
N ALA A 115 17.20 15.71 -3.20
CA ALA A 115 16.81 14.33 -3.43
C ALA A 115 15.36 14.24 -3.94
N GLU A 116 15.05 13.18 -4.68
CA GLU A 116 13.68 12.85 -5.10
C GLU A 116 12.98 12.04 -4.00
N ARG A 117 11.66 12.22 -3.89
CA ARG A 117 10.84 11.43 -2.99
C ARG A 117 10.68 10.02 -3.54
N ILE A 118 10.84 9.02 -2.69
CA ILE A 118 10.60 7.62 -3.01
C ILE A 118 9.36 7.17 -2.24
N HIS A 119 8.34 6.76 -2.97
CA HIS A 119 7.13 6.20 -2.43
C HIS A 119 7.30 4.71 -2.18
N ILE A 120 6.89 4.25 -0.99
CA ILE A 120 6.90 2.84 -0.62
C ILE A 120 5.46 2.32 -0.65
N ILE A 121 5.15 1.49 -1.64
CA ILE A 121 3.82 0.92 -1.82
C ILE A 121 3.91 -0.60 -1.66
N SER A 122 3.07 -1.14 -0.77
CA SER A 122 2.96 -2.58 -0.57
C SER A 122 1.74 -3.11 -1.31
N TYR A 123 1.96 -3.98 -2.30
CA TYR A 123 0.88 -4.65 -3.02
C TYR A 123 0.65 -6.06 -2.46
N LEU A 124 -0.63 -6.40 -2.25
CA LEU A 124 -1.07 -7.77 -2.10
C LEU A 124 -1.64 -8.21 -3.45
N LEU A 125 -0.84 -8.95 -4.21
CA LEU A 125 -1.29 -9.56 -5.46
C LEU A 125 -1.99 -10.88 -5.11
N PHE A 126 -3.25 -11.01 -5.53
CA PHE A 126 -4.11 -12.18 -5.34
C PHE A 126 -4.22 -12.99 -6.63
#